data_AF-A0A0D9XJL6-F1
#
_entry.id   AF-A0A0D9XJL6-F1
#
_cell.length_a   1.000
_cell.length_b   1.000
_cell.length_c   1.000
_cell.angle_alpha   90.00
_cell.angle_beta   90.00
_cell.angle_gamma   90.00
#
_symmetry.space_group_name_H-M   'P 1'
#
loop_
_entity.id
_entity.type
_entity.pdbx_description
1 polymer ?
#
loop_
_entity_poly.entity_id
_entity_poly.type
_entity_poly.pdbx_seq_one_letter_code
_entity_poly.pdbx_strand_id
1 'polypeptide(L)'
;MPSPLLQATAARSRPPHQLLVPTVADRESPPPDSGQVAGWRQPGGRRAGNDSTAEISSSRGSMFRRLLSTAAAARRPPPIRVALTESSGRGVFATRPIAAGELLHSAQPLVSHPSRSLLHEVCYSCLRRRNGGSGGDGDDSSGSCYFCGDACREHAKGFRNIEKNADWSLFDEHCSSRGLKYPYMVKRLACMVISGAVSADCLDILQPAHLHQGTLTEMEEEFELLDDIFRKAGFQEEVTTFLTREWYINVLARIRINAFRIELVATSYEDLLSSAVALVACDAAVGNAVYMLPSFYNHDCDPNTHIVWLETADARLKALCDIEEGEELRICYIDASMDVDARQKILADGFGFQCRCLRCLSGD
;
A
#
# COMPACT_ATOMS: atom_id res chain seq x y z
N MET A 1 -8.70 -11.73 66.45
CA MET A 1 -7.26 -11.48 66.69
C MET A 1 -6.67 -10.90 65.41
N PRO A 2 -5.87 -9.82 65.49
CA PRO A 2 -6.05 -8.62 64.68
C PRO A 2 -5.02 -8.44 63.52
N SER A 3 -5.34 -7.50 62.63
CA SER A 3 -4.44 -6.66 61.78
C SER A 3 -3.20 -6.13 62.55
N PRO A 4 -2.11 -5.58 61.94
CA PRO A 4 -2.18 -4.60 60.83
C PRO A 4 -0.96 -4.40 59.89
N LEU A 5 -1.21 -3.55 58.86
CA LEU A 5 -0.37 -2.51 58.24
C LEU A 5 1.16 -2.54 58.38
N LEU A 6 1.87 -2.35 57.25
CA LEU A 6 2.90 -1.31 57.15
C LEU A 6 3.12 -0.85 55.70
N GLN A 7 2.77 0.41 55.46
CA GLN A 7 3.34 1.25 54.41
C GLN A 7 4.83 1.52 54.72
N ALA A 8 5.67 1.58 53.70
CA ALA A 8 6.93 2.31 53.78
C ALA A 8 7.23 3.00 52.44
N THR A 9 7.17 4.33 52.49
CA THR A 9 7.63 5.31 51.50
C THR A 9 9.14 5.55 51.61
N ALA A 10 9.68 6.20 50.56
CA ALA A 10 10.99 6.88 50.46
C ALA A 10 12.17 5.98 50.05
N ALA A 11 13.18 6.40 49.27
CA ALA A 11 13.59 7.72 48.83
C ALA A 11 14.45 7.60 47.55
N ARG A 12 14.58 8.73 46.86
CA ARG A 12 15.53 8.97 45.76
C ARG A 12 16.99 8.72 46.19
N SER A 13 17.80 8.17 45.29
CA SER A 13 19.25 8.39 45.27
C SER A 13 19.79 8.34 43.85
N ARG A 14 20.30 9.49 43.38
CA ARG A 14 21.23 9.60 42.24
C ARG A 14 22.59 8.99 42.62
N PRO A 15 23.37 8.47 41.68
CA PRO A 15 24.82 8.43 41.79
C PRO A 15 25.49 9.58 40.99
N PRO A 16 26.78 9.87 41.27
CA PRO A 16 27.39 11.18 41.08
C PRO A 16 28.17 11.34 39.76
N HIS A 17 28.39 12.61 39.41
CA HIS A 17 29.37 13.07 38.43
C HIS A 17 30.81 12.99 38.95
N GLN A 18 31.76 12.80 38.01
CA GLN A 18 33.15 13.33 37.89
C GLN A 18 34.08 12.23 37.33
N LEU A 19 34.98 12.41 36.34
CA LEU A 19 35.82 13.55 35.94
C LEU A 19 36.28 13.46 34.46
N LEU A 20 36.73 14.61 33.96
CA LEU A 20 37.21 15.00 32.61
C LEU A 20 38.60 14.40 32.19
N VAL A 21 38.81 13.91 30.94
CA VAL A 21 39.48 14.52 29.72
C VAL A 21 41.03 14.33 29.68
N PRO A 22 41.84 14.34 28.55
CA PRO A 22 41.62 14.78 27.12
C PRO A 22 42.22 13.97 25.92
N THR A 23 41.70 14.33 24.72
CA THR A 23 42.32 14.54 23.35
C THR A 23 43.06 13.40 22.63
N VAL A 24 42.91 13.19 21.31
CA VAL A 24 43.49 13.94 20.14
C VAL A 24 42.57 13.69 18.91
N ALA A 25 41.87 14.67 18.33
CA ALA A 25 42.24 15.59 17.23
C ALA A 25 42.71 14.93 15.91
N ASP A 26 41.86 15.00 14.88
CA ASP A 26 42.18 15.37 13.48
C ASP A 26 40.84 15.44 12.71
N ARG A 27 40.27 16.63 12.47
CA ARG A 27 40.48 17.51 11.29
C ARG A 27 40.21 16.80 9.96
N GLU A 28 39.04 17.06 9.39
CA GLU A 28 38.91 17.47 7.99
C GLU A 28 37.64 18.31 7.78
N SER A 29 37.82 19.42 7.05
CA SER A 29 36.87 20.50 6.80
C SER A 29 35.91 20.20 5.64
N PRO A 30 34.74 20.86 5.55
CA PRO A 30 33.80 20.64 4.46
C PRO A 30 34.23 21.35 3.15
N PRO A 31 33.92 20.80 1.97
CA PRO A 31 34.12 21.51 0.72
C PRO A 31 32.99 22.53 0.44
N PRO A 32 33.27 23.54 -0.40
CA PRO A 32 32.50 24.77 -0.48
C PRO A 32 31.31 24.73 -1.43
N ASP A 33 30.34 25.55 -1.06
CA ASP A 33 29.24 26.04 -1.87
C ASP A 33 29.76 26.79 -3.11
N SER A 34 29.37 26.33 -4.30
CA SER A 34 29.39 27.16 -5.51
C SER A 34 28.46 26.60 -6.59
N GLY A 35 27.48 27.41 -6.97
CA GLY A 35 27.24 27.66 -8.38
C GLY A 35 25.94 27.11 -8.98
N GLN A 36 25.03 28.05 -9.18
CA GLN A 36 24.10 28.14 -10.32
C GLN A 36 22.77 27.40 -10.24
N VAL A 37 21.84 28.13 -9.63
CA VAL A 37 20.43 28.23 -9.99
C VAL A 37 20.25 28.33 -11.51
N ALA A 38 19.81 27.25 -12.16
CA ALA A 38 19.28 27.27 -13.51
C ALA A 38 17.79 27.67 -13.45
N GLY A 39 17.53 28.95 -13.72
CA GLY A 39 16.19 29.50 -13.85
C GLY A 39 15.46 28.92 -15.06
N TRP A 40 14.27 28.39 -14.82
CA TRP A 40 13.29 28.10 -15.87
C TRP A 40 12.81 29.42 -16.49
N ARG A 41 13.33 29.75 -17.68
CA ARG A 41 12.78 30.79 -18.55
C ARG A 41 11.75 30.18 -19.50
N GLN A 42 10.48 30.50 -19.29
CA GLN A 42 9.53 30.76 -20.37
C GLN A 42 9.81 32.20 -20.84
N PRO A 43 9.77 32.54 -22.15
CA PRO A 43 8.48 32.76 -22.83
C PRO A 43 8.49 32.53 -24.36
N GLY A 44 7.30 32.33 -24.95
CA GLY A 44 7.17 32.43 -26.41
C GLY A 44 5.83 32.03 -26.99
N GLY A 45 4.74 32.71 -26.62
CA GLY A 45 3.50 32.64 -27.39
C GLY A 45 3.61 33.36 -28.72
N ARG A 46 3.08 32.75 -29.79
CA ARG A 46 2.42 33.47 -30.89
C ARG A 46 1.61 32.53 -31.82
N ARG A 47 0.30 32.81 -31.84
CA ARG A 47 -0.65 32.91 -32.97
C ARG A 47 -0.98 31.69 -33.85
N ALA A 48 -2.24 31.25 -33.68
CA ALA A 48 -3.33 31.25 -34.66
C ALA A 48 -3.00 31.01 -36.15
N GLY A 49 -3.56 29.91 -36.68
CA GLY A 49 -3.88 29.71 -38.09
C GLY A 49 -5.01 28.70 -38.18
N ASN A 50 -6.16 29.13 -38.72
CA ASN A 50 -7.25 28.27 -39.17
C ASN A 50 -6.74 27.31 -40.24
N ASP A 51 -7.22 26.06 -40.25
CA ASP A 51 -7.87 25.59 -41.47
C ASP A 51 -8.84 24.43 -41.23
N SER A 52 -9.77 24.33 -42.17
CA SER A 52 -11.04 23.64 -42.06
C SER A 52 -10.97 22.20 -42.60
N THR A 53 -12.02 21.43 -42.27
CA THR A 53 -12.53 20.23 -42.96
C THR A 53 -11.77 18.91 -42.81
N ALA A 54 -12.40 17.95 -42.10
CA ALA A 54 -12.99 16.75 -42.71
C ALA A 54 -13.55 15.83 -41.60
N GLU A 55 -14.88 15.65 -41.62
CA GLU A 55 -15.57 14.65 -40.81
C GLU A 55 -15.18 13.24 -41.27
N ILE A 56 -14.64 12.43 -40.36
CA ILE A 56 -14.60 10.97 -40.49
C ILE A 56 -15.10 10.38 -39.16
N SER A 57 -16.28 9.78 -39.23
CA SER A 57 -16.92 9.02 -38.16
C SER A 57 -16.02 7.85 -37.73
N SER A 58 -15.65 7.80 -36.46
CA SER A 58 -15.00 6.64 -35.85
C SER A 58 -15.45 6.52 -34.40
N SER A 59 -16.18 5.45 -34.11
CA SER A 59 -16.84 5.10 -32.85
C SER A 59 -15.85 4.66 -31.76
N ARG A 60 -14.87 5.51 -31.42
CA ARG A 60 -13.84 5.26 -30.39
C ARG A 60 -13.98 6.16 -29.15
N GLY A 61 -15.21 6.48 -28.76
CA GLY A 61 -15.50 7.33 -27.61
C GLY A 61 -16.56 6.73 -26.69
N SER A 62 -16.29 5.56 -26.08
CA SER A 62 -17.25 4.97 -25.12
C SER A 62 -16.62 4.30 -23.89
N MET A 63 -15.33 4.48 -23.62
CA MET A 63 -14.66 3.88 -22.45
C MET A 63 -14.07 4.87 -21.44
N PHE A 64 -14.22 6.18 -21.67
CA PHE A 64 -13.74 7.24 -20.77
C PHE A 64 -14.87 8.01 -20.06
N ARG A 65 -16.12 7.50 -20.08
CA ARG A 65 -17.29 8.20 -19.53
C ARG A 65 -18.10 7.41 -18.50
N ARG A 66 -17.52 6.42 -17.84
CA ARG A 66 -18.23 5.58 -16.84
C ARG A 66 -17.65 5.61 -15.43
N LEU A 67 -17.14 6.75 -14.98
CA LEU A 67 -16.73 7.01 -13.60
C LEU A 67 -17.43 8.21 -12.94
N LEU A 68 -18.55 8.68 -13.50
CA LEU A 68 -19.35 9.74 -12.89
C LEU A 68 -20.84 9.43 -13.06
N SER A 69 -21.35 8.44 -12.32
CA SER A 69 -22.78 8.39 -11.98
C SER A 69 -23.05 7.39 -10.87
N THR A 70 -22.85 7.82 -9.63
CA THR A 70 -23.85 7.79 -8.54
C THR A 70 -23.29 8.59 -7.37
N ALA A 71 -24.01 9.64 -6.95
CA ALA A 71 -23.68 10.61 -5.88
C ALA A 71 -22.71 11.75 -6.22
N ALA A 72 -23.01 12.50 -7.29
CA ALA A 72 -22.54 13.88 -7.45
C ALA A 72 -23.36 14.84 -6.55
N ALA A 73 -23.37 14.62 -5.24
CA ALA A 73 -23.57 15.72 -4.30
C ALA A 73 -22.21 16.41 -4.19
N ALA A 74 -22.13 17.73 -4.36
CA ALA A 74 -20.89 18.51 -4.43
C ALA A 74 -19.85 18.10 -3.36
N ARG A 75 -19.01 17.09 -3.67
CA ARG A 75 -17.96 16.64 -2.77
C ARG A 75 -16.88 17.69 -2.88
N ARG A 76 -16.79 18.55 -1.88
CA ARG A 76 -15.59 19.34 -1.64
C ARG A 76 -14.38 18.39 -1.76
N PRO A 77 -13.26 18.84 -2.34
CA PRO A 77 -12.06 18.04 -2.37
C PRO A 77 -11.76 17.54 -0.95
N PRO A 78 -11.22 16.32 -0.79
CA PRO A 78 -10.74 15.86 0.50
C PRO A 78 -9.91 16.94 1.20
N PRO A 79 -9.99 17.10 2.53
CA PRO A 79 -9.34 18.19 3.26
C PRO A 79 -7.83 17.95 3.44
N ILE A 80 -7.17 17.50 2.37
CA ILE A 80 -5.78 17.07 2.35
C ILE A 80 -5.07 17.61 1.11
N ARG A 81 -3.74 17.76 1.22
CA ARG A 81 -2.85 18.04 0.10
C ARG A 81 -1.59 17.19 0.22
N VAL A 82 -1.02 16.78 -0.91
CA VAL A 82 0.30 16.15 -0.94
C VAL A 82 1.36 17.23 -1.13
N ALA A 83 2.42 17.22 -0.34
CA ALA A 83 3.56 18.13 -0.49
C ALA A 83 4.86 17.44 -0.08
N LEU A 84 5.99 18.09 -0.34
CA LEU A 84 7.29 17.60 0.13
C LEU A 84 7.48 17.96 1.61
N THR A 85 8.05 17.01 2.35
CA THR A 85 8.58 17.16 3.69
C THR A 85 10.07 17.52 3.60
N GLU A 86 10.65 17.97 4.71
CA GLU A 86 12.08 18.31 4.76
C GLU A 86 13.00 17.08 4.67
N SER A 87 12.54 15.90 5.09
CA SER A 87 13.41 14.71 5.24
C SER A 87 12.80 13.36 4.86
N SER A 88 11.49 13.28 4.61
CA SER A 88 10.77 12.02 4.36
C SER A 88 10.17 11.93 2.95
N GLY A 89 10.61 12.79 2.03
CA GLY A 89 10.06 12.84 0.67
C GLY A 89 8.65 13.46 0.66
N ARG A 90 7.67 12.82 0.03
CA ARG A 90 6.28 13.33 0.03
C ARG A 90 5.60 13.01 1.37
N GLY A 91 4.67 13.88 1.76
CA GLY A 91 3.77 13.68 2.89
C GLY A 91 2.39 14.23 2.56
N VAL A 92 1.42 13.90 3.41
CA VAL A 92 0.04 14.38 3.28
C VAL A 92 -0.24 15.35 4.41
N PHE A 93 -0.86 16.48 4.11
CA PHE A 93 -1.09 17.57 5.06
C PHE A 93 -2.55 17.97 5.07
N ALA A 94 -3.08 18.33 6.25
CA ALA A 94 -4.41 18.88 6.39
C ALA A 94 -4.52 20.25 5.69
N THR A 95 -5.64 20.50 5.00
CA THR A 95 -5.91 21.80 4.34
C THR A 95 -6.89 22.68 5.12
N ARG A 96 -7.31 22.22 6.29
CA ARG A 96 -8.16 22.90 7.27
C ARG A 96 -8.11 22.13 8.59
N PRO A 97 -8.67 22.65 9.69
CA PRO A 97 -8.91 21.85 10.88
C PRO A 97 -9.80 20.63 10.59
N ILE A 98 -9.47 19.48 11.17
CA ILE A 98 -10.18 18.20 11.03
C ILE A 98 -10.53 17.68 12.43
N ALA A 99 -11.78 17.28 12.64
CA ALA A 99 -12.21 16.78 13.94
C ALA A 99 -11.86 15.29 14.14
N ALA A 100 -11.67 14.87 15.38
CA ALA A 100 -11.50 13.47 15.74
C ALA A 100 -12.63 12.58 15.16
N GLY A 101 -12.26 11.45 14.56
CA GLY A 101 -13.18 10.50 13.94
C GLY A 101 -13.71 10.90 12.56
N GLU A 102 -13.39 12.11 12.07
CA GLU A 102 -13.82 12.58 10.74
C GLU A 102 -13.24 11.68 9.63
N LEU A 103 -14.05 11.41 8.59
CA LEU A 103 -13.59 10.71 7.37
C LEU A 103 -12.91 11.69 6.42
N LEU A 104 -11.61 11.53 6.21
CA LEU A 104 -10.82 12.39 5.33
C LEU A 104 -11.07 12.05 3.87
N HIS A 105 -10.89 10.78 3.51
CA HIS A 105 -11.14 10.27 2.17
C HIS A 105 -11.33 8.74 2.15
N SER A 106 -11.66 8.22 0.98
CA SER A 106 -11.66 6.78 0.70
C SER A 106 -10.77 6.50 -0.51
N ALA A 107 -10.26 5.28 -0.63
CA ALA A 107 -9.42 4.87 -1.75
C ALA A 107 -9.68 3.42 -2.13
N GLN A 108 -9.83 3.18 -3.44
CA GLN A 108 -9.86 1.82 -3.99
C GLN A 108 -8.43 1.36 -4.27
N PRO A 109 -8.14 0.05 -4.16
CA PRO A 109 -6.82 -0.47 -4.43
C PRO A 109 -6.50 -0.37 -5.94
N LEU A 110 -5.25 -0.05 -6.25
CA LEU A 110 -4.70 -0.17 -7.60
C LEU A 110 -4.54 -1.64 -8.00
N VAL A 111 -4.12 -2.45 -7.04
CA VAL A 111 -4.07 -3.91 -7.14
C VAL A 111 -4.26 -4.49 -5.74
N SER A 112 -5.05 -5.56 -5.65
CA SER A 112 -5.24 -6.37 -4.45
C SER A 112 -5.00 -7.83 -4.79
N HIS A 113 -4.63 -8.66 -3.82
CA HIS A 113 -4.65 -10.11 -3.98
C HIS A 113 -5.06 -10.77 -2.66
N PRO A 114 -6.01 -11.73 -2.66
CA PRO A 114 -6.42 -12.44 -1.45
C PRO A 114 -5.28 -13.29 -0.90
N SER A 115 -5.31 -13.57 0.40
CA SER A 115 -4.43 -14.57 1.01
C SER A 115 -4.71 -15.93 0.35
N ARG A 116 -3.64 -16.69 0.06
CA ARG A 116 -3.75 -17.97 -0.68
C ARG A 116 -4.65 -18.98 0.01
N SER A 117 -4.59 -19.04 1.34
CA SER A 117 -5.42 -19.87 2.23
C SER A 117 -6.92 -19.53 2.12
N LEU A 118 -7.26 -18.30 1.72
CA LEU A 118 -8.62 -17.76 1.80
C LEU A 118 -9.29 -17.56 0.43
N LEU A 119 -8.73 -18.07 -0.67
CA LEU A 119 -9.25 -17.84 -2.03
C LEU A 119 -10.72 -18.22 -2.27
N HIS A 120 -11.23 -19.18 -1.49
CA HIS A 120 -12.62 -19.63 -1.55
C HIS A 120 -13.51 -18.97 -0.48
N GLU A 121 -12.90 -18.28 0.47
CA GLU A 121 -13.56 -17.63 1.60
C GLU A 121 -13.69 -16.12 1.42
N VAL A 122 -12.89 -15.51 0.54
CA VAL A 122 -12.93 -14.06 0.28
C VAL A 122 -13.07 -13.78 -1.20
N CYS A 123 -13.76 -12.69 -1.53
CA CYS A 123 -13.99 -12.30 -2.90
C CYS A 123 -12.66 -12.01 -3.59
N TYR A 124 -12.41 -12.65 -4.72
CA TYR A 124 -11.17 -12.55 -5.48
C TYR A 124 -10.84 -11.11 -5.93
N SER A 125 -11.87 -10.27 -6.09
CA SER A 125 -11.76 -8.86 -6.51
C SER A 125 -11.68 -7.91 -5.31
N CYS A 126 -12.70 -7.88 -4.44
CA CYS A 126 -12.82 -6.87 -3.39
C CYS A 126 -12.38 -7.34 -1.99
N LEU A 127 -11.93 -8.58 -1.84
CA LEU A 127 -11.53 -9.24 -0.58
C LEU A 127 -12.63 -9.40 0.47
N ARG A 128 -13.90 -9.10 0.15
CA ARG A 128 -15.03 -9.33 1.06
C ARG A 128 -15.16 -10.80 1.46
N ARG A 129 -15.30 -11.08 2.76
CA ARG A 129 -15.56 -12.43 3.27
C ARG A 129 -16.89 -12.98 2.75
N ARG A 130 -16.94 -14.29 2.53
CA ARG A 130 -18.16 -15.02 2.19
C ARG A 130 -19.00 -15.15 3.46
N ASN A 131 -20.25 -14.67 3.42
CA ASN A 131 -21.17 -14.87 4.54
C ASN A 131 -21.50 -16.37 4.64
N GLY A 132 -21.41 -16.95 5.83
CA GLY A 132 -21.69 -18.37 6.11
C GLY A 132 -23.16 -18.79 5.96
N GLY A 133 -23.98 -18.00 5.27
CA GLY A 133 -25.39 -18.31 5.01
C GLY A 133 -25.51 -19.35 3.90
N SER A 134 -26.02 -20.52 4.24
CA SER A 134 -26.46 -21.55 3.30
C SER A 134 -27.42 -20.95 2.27
N GLY A 135 -27.00 -20.89 1.00
CA GLY A 135 -27.90 -20.73 -0.13
C GLY A 135 -27.70 -19.48 -0.97
N GLY A 136 -27.22 -19.71 -2.20
CA GLY A 136 -27.37 -18.81 -3.34
C GLY A 136 -26.35 -17.68 -3.40
N ASP A 137 -25.26 -17.88 -4.15
CA ASP A 137 -24.86 -16.94 -5.20
C ASP A 137 -23.61 -17.44 -5.94
N GLY A 138 -23.84 -17.94 -7.16
CA GLY A 138 -22.84 -18.06 -8.23
C GLY A 138 -21.61 -18.90 -7.91
N ASP A 139 -21.81 -20.19 -7.63
CA ASP A 139 -20.74 -21.18 -7.74
C ASP A 139 -20.42 -21.35 -9.24
N ASP A 140 -19.38 -20.65 -9.73
CA ASP A 140 -18.81 -20.93 -11.04
C ASP A 140 -18.22 -22.35 -10.96
N SER A 141 -18.96 -23.31 -11.49
CA SER A 141 -18.71 -24.75 -11.43
C SER A 141 -17.41 -25.17 -12.14
N SER A 142 -16.55 -24.20 -12.50
CA SER A 142 -15.20 -24.36 -13.03
C SER A 142 -14.08 -24.03 -12.00
N GLY A 143 -14.43 -23.77 -10.73
CA GLY A 143 -13.59 -23.98 -9.53
C GLY A 143 -12.20 -23.34 -9.49
N SER A 144 -12.08 -22.12 -8.95
CA SER A 144 -10.79 -21.62 -8.42
C SER A 144 -10.90 -20.43 -7.46
N CYS A 145 -11.91 -19.57 -7.56
CA CYS A 145 -12.01 -18.38 -6.71
C CYS A 145 -13.47 -17.90 -6.50
N TYR A 146 -13.76 -17.31 -5.34
CA TYR A 146 -15.09 -16.79 -4.98
C TYR A 146 -15.30 -15.33 -5.43
N PHE A 147 -16.53 -14.95 -5.82
CA PHE A 147 -16.93 -13.56 -6.08
C PHE A 147 -18.26 -13.23 -5.38
N CYS A 148 -18.32 -12.09 -4.67
CA CYS A 148 -19.50 -11.70 -3.90
C CYS A 148 -20.65 -11.10 -4.73
N GLY A 149 -20.55 -11.07 -6.07
CA GLY A 149 -21.57 -10.51 -6.95
C GLY A 149 -21.05 -10.21 -8.36
N ASP A 150 -21.98 -9.88 -9.26
CA ASP A 150 -21.68 -9.67 -10.69
C ASP A 150 -20.77 -8.47 -10.94
N ALA A 151 -20.88 -7.41 -10.14
CA ALA A 151 -20.00 -6.25 -10.25
C ALA A 151 -18.52 -6.64 -10.07
N CYS A 152 -18.21 -7.50 -9.09
CA CYS A 152 -16.86 -7.99 -8.86
C CYS A 152 -16.40 -8.99 -9.94
N ARG A 153 -17.30 -9.83 -10.45
CA ARG A 153 -17.01 -10.73 -11.58
C ARG A 153 -16.65 -9.93 -12.83
N GLU A 154 -17.48 -8.97 -13.21
CA GLU A 154 -17.26 -8.17 -14.41
C GLU A 154 -16.03 -7.26 -14.27
N HIS A 155 -15.77 -6.70 -13.09
CA HIS A 155 -14.53 -5.95 -12.84
C HIS A 155 -13.28 -6.83 -13.01
N ALA A 156 -13.34 -8.08 -12.54
CA ALA A 156 -12.19 -9.00 -12.62
C ALA A 156 -12.02 -9.71 -13.96
N LYS A 157 -13.07 -9.73 -14.79
CA LYS A 157 -13.17 -10.54 -16.01
C LYS A 157 -11.97 -10.40 -16.94
N GLY A 158 -11.50 -9.18 -17.17
CA GLY A 158 -10.37 -8.89 -18.05
C GLY A 158 -9.12 -9.65 -17.62
N PHE A 159 -8.57 -9.28 -16.45
CA PHE A 159 -7.34 -9.90 -15.95
C PHE A 159 -7.52 -11.36 -15.55
N ARG A 160 -8.72 -11.77 -15.10
CA ARG A 160 -8.99 -13.16 -14.73
C ARG A 160 -8.98 -14.10 -15.94
N ASN A 161 -9.43 -13.63 -17.10
CA ASN A 161 -9.34 -14.42 -18.33
C ASN A 161 -7.87 -14.63 -18.75
N ILE A 162 -7.02 -13.61 -18.56
CA ILE A 162 -5.57 -13.74 -18.78
C ILE A 162 -4.98 -14.79 -17.83
N GLU A 163 -5.32 -14.70 -16.53
CA GLU A 163 -4.88 -15.68 -15.53
C GLU A 163 -5.31 -17.11 -15.88
N LYS A 164 -6.56 -17.32 -16.32
CA LYS A 164 -7.08 -18.66 -16.66
C LYS A 164 -6.42 -19.28 -17.90
N ASN A 165 -5.79 -18.48 -18.76
CA ASN A 165 -5.14 -18.95 -19.99
C ASN A 165 -3.68 -19.36 -19.80
N ALA A 166 -3.16 -19.32 -18.57
CA ALA A 166 -1.77 -19.65 -18.25
C ALA A 166 -1.70 -20.71 -17.15
N ASP A 167 -0.67 -21.56 -17.20
CA ASP A 167 -0.37 -22.53 -16.15
C ASP A 167 0.54 -21.89 -15.09
N TRP A 168 -0.01 -21.68 -13.90
CA TRP A 168 0.67 -21.04 -12.79
C TRP A 168 1.32 -22.02 -11.82
N SER A 169 1.29 -23.33 -12.08
CA SER A 169 1.68 -24.35 -11.09
C SER A 169 3.09 -24.16 -10.55
N LEU A 170 4.08 -23.93 -11.42
CA LEU A 170 5.48 -23.69 -11.03
C LEU A 170 5.67 -22.37 -10.27
N PHE A 171 4.95 -21.31 -10.69
CA PHE A 171 4.99 -20.01 -10.01
C PHE A 171 4.35 -20.09 -8.63
N ASP A 172 3.20 -20.77 -8.53
CA ASP A 172 2.47 -20.98 -7.29
C ASP A 172 3.29 -21.84 -6.32
N GLU A 173 3.99 -22.87 -6.79
CA GLU A 173 4.93 -23.69 -6.00
C GLU A 173 6.15 -22.90 -5.50
N HIS A 174 6.78 -22.12 -6.39
CA HIS A 174 7.91 -21.25 -6.04
C HIS A 174 7.52 -20.27 -4.93
N CYS A 175 6.39 -19.58 -5.11
CA CYS A 175 5.91 -18.60 -4.13
C CYS A 175 5.51 -19.27 -2.81
N SER A 176 4.78 -20.38 -2.88
CA SER A 176 4.23 -21.04 -1.68
C SER A 176 5.32 -21.70 -0.83
N SER A 177 6.32 -22.33 -1.45
CA SER A 177 7.45 -22.96 -0.75
C SER A 177 8.35 -21.95 -0.02
N ARG A 178 8.40 -20.70 -0.51
CA ARG A 178 9.19 -19.61 0.08
C ARG A 178 8.36 -18.61 0.91
N GLY A 179 7.04 -18.80 0.99
CA GLY A 179 6.15 -17.87 1.70
C GLY A 179 6.03 -16.49 1.05
N LEU A 180 6.26 -16.38 -0.27
CA LEU A 180 6.23 -15.13 -1.01
C LEU A 180 4.79 -14.74 -1.36
N LYS A 181 4.34 -13.60 -0.86
CA LYS A 181 2.97 -13.11 -1.07
C LYS A 181 2.84 -12.02 -2.15
N TYR A 182 3.87 -11.20 -2.33
CA TYR A 182 3.83 -10.06 -3.25
C TYR A 182 4.00 -10.43 -4.73
N PRO A 183 4.72 -11.50 -5.12
CA PRO A 183 4.75 -11.94 -6.52
C PRO A 183 3.36 -12.22 -7.10
N TYR A 184 2.40 -12.69 -6.29
CA TYR A 184 1.01 -12.86 -6.72
C TYR A 184 0.32 -11.53 -7.10
N MET A 185 0.68 -10.43 -6.45
CA MET A 185 0.16 -9.10 -6.81
C MET A 185 0.80 -8.61 -8.10
N VAL A 186 2.10 -8.88 -8.33
CA VAL A 186 2.79 -8.56 -9.59
C VAL A 186 2.19 -9.36 -10.75
N LYS A 187 1.97 -10.67 -10.55
CA LYS A 187 1.27 -11.55 -11.50
C LYS A 187 -0.08 -10.95 -11.90
N ARG A 188 -0.91 -10.60 -10.91
CA ARG A 188 -2.22 -10.00 -11.18
C ARG A 188 -2.07 -8.67 -11.92
N LEU A 189 -1.13 -7.83 -11.53
CA LEU A 189 -0.89 -6.55 -12.18
C LEU A 189 -0.48 -6.74 -13.65
N ALA A 190 0.40 -7.70 -13.95
CA ALA A 190 0.76 -8.03 -15.34
C ALA A 190 -0.48 -8.45 -16.14
N CYS A 191 -1.35 -9.30 -15.57
CA CYS A 191 -2.62 -9.67 -16.19
C CYS A 191 -3.55 -8.47 -16.39
N MET A 192 -3.59 -7.52 -15.45
CA MET A 192 -4.35 -6.27 -15.57
C MET A 192 -3.83 -5.39 -16.70
N VAL A 193 -2.51 -5.25 -16.85
CA VAL A 193 -1.88 -4.50 -17.95
C VAL A 193 -2.17 -5.15 -19.30
N ILE A 194 -1.99 -6.48 -19.42
CA ILE A 194 -2.29 -7.23 -20.66
C ILE A 194 -3.77 -7.09 -21.05
N SER A 195 -4.68 -7.11 -20.07
CA SER A 195 -6.11 -6.92 -20.31
C SER A 195 -6.51 -5.47 -20.61
N GLY A 196 -5.59 -4.51 -20.51
CA GLY A 196 -5.85 -3.08 -20.68
C GLY A 196 -6.60 -2.43 -19.51
N ALA A 197 -6.71 -3.10 -18.37
CA ALA A 197 -7.42 -2.58 -17.19
C ALA A 197 -6.65 -1.45 -16.48
N VAL A 198 -5.32 -1.47 -16.55
CA VAL A 198 -4.41 -0.45 -15.99
C VAL A 198 -3.20 -0.26 -16.91
N SER A 199 -2.48 0.85 -16.74
CA SER A 199 -1.21 1.10 -17.43
C SER A 199 -0.04 0.44 -16.70
N ALA A 200 1.04 0.15 -17.43
CA ALA A 200 2.24 -0.50 -16.88
C ALA A 200 2.98 0.36 -15.85
N ASP A 201 2.81 1.68 -15.90
CA ASP A 201 3.41 2.70 -15.04
C ASP A 201 2.52 3.13 -13.86
N CYS A 202 1.40 2.44 -13.62
CA CYS A 202 0.40 2.86 -12.63
C CYS A 202 0.94 2.93 -11.18
N LEU A 203 2.08 2.29 -10.90
CA LEU A 203 2.76 2.34 -9.60
C LEU A 203 3.99 3.25 -9.59
N ASP A 204 4.41 3.85 -10.71
CA ASP A 204 5.69 4.55 -10.82
C ASP A 204 5.84 5.71 -9.83
N ILE A 205 4.71 6.34 -9.51
CA ILE A 205 4.64 7.40 -8.51
C ILE A 205 4.96 6.90 -7.10
N LEU A 206 4.81 5.62 -6.78
CA LEU A 206 5.07 5.07 -5.44
C LEU A 206 6.56 4.89 -5.18
N GLN A 207 6.95 5.00 -3.90
CA GLN A 207 8.34 4.83 -3.49
C GLN A 207 8.77 3.36 -3.67
N PRO A 208 9.88 3.06 -4.34
CA PRO A 208 10.44 1.70 -4.38
C PRO A 208 11.24 1.40 -3.12
N ALA A 209 11.26 0.13 -2.71
CA ALA A 209 12.15 -0.37 -1.68
C ALA A 209 13.62 -0.23 -2.08
N HIS A 210 14.50 -0.05 -1.09
CA HIS A 210 15.92 -0.29 -1.29
C HIS A 210 16.16 -1.80 -1.37
N LEU A 211 16.74 -2.26 -2.48
CA LEU A 211 16.97 -3.68 -2.73
C LEU A 211 18.45 -4.02 -2.50
N HIS A 212 18.69 -5.10 -1.78
CA HIS A 212 20.02 -5.70 -1.66
C HIS A 212 20.23 -6.76 -2.75
N GLN A 213 21.49 -7.10 -3.03
CA GLN A 213 21.86 -8.00 -4.13
C GLN A 213 21.12 -9.35 -4.09
N GLY A 214 21.00 -9.97 -2.91
CA GLY A 214 20.29 -11.26 -2.78
C GLY A 214 18.81 -11.15 -3.14
N THR A 215 18.15 -10.06 -2.78
CA THR A 215 16.74 -9.80 -3.14
C THR A 215 16.60 -9.59 -4.64
N LEU A 216 17.55 -8.91 -5.29
CA LEU A 216 17.52 -8.74 -6.75
C LEU A 216 17.59 -10.09 -7.47
N THR A 217 18.48 -10.99 -7.06
CA THR A 217 18.59 -12.33 -7.67
C THR A 217 17.30 -13.13 -7.53
N GLU A 218 16.66 -13.12 -6.34
CA GLU A 218 15.36 -13.78 -6.16
C GLU A 218 14.29 -13.20 -7.11
N MET A 219 14.22 -11.87 -7.23
CA MET A 219 13.25 -11.22 -8.13
C MET A 219 13.52 -11.50 -9.61
N GLU A 220 14.79 -11.71 -9.99
CA GLU A 220 15.14 -12.14 -11.35
C GLU A 220 14.67 -13.56 -11.65
N GLU A 221 14.84 -14.51 -10.71
CA GLU A 221 14.30 -15.88 -10.83
C GLU A 221 12.76 -15.86 -10.98
N GLU A 222 12.08 -15.05 -10.16
CA GLU A 222 10.63 -14.89 -10.24
C GLU A 222 10.17 -14.31 -11.59
N PHE A 223 10.91 -13.33 -12.12
CA PHE A 223 10.64 -12.74 -13.43
C PHE A 223 10.79 -13.78 -14.55
N GLU A 224 11.85 -14.59 -14.52
CA GLU A 224 12.07 -15.64 -15.53
C GLU A 224 10.93 -16.66 -15.54
N LEU A 225 10.41 -17.04 -14.37
CA LEU A 225 9.23 -17.89 -14.26
C LEU A 225 7.98 -17.21 -14.86
N LEU A 226 7.75 -15.94 -14.52
CA LEU A 226 6.59 -15.18 -15.01
C LEU A 226 6.61 -15.04 -16.54
N ASP A 227 7.75 -14.67 -17.11
CA ASP A 227 7.95 -14.49 -18.56
C ASP A 227 7.75 -15.81 -19.32
N ASP A 228 8.37 -16.91 -18.85
CA ASP A 228 8.24 -18.23 -19.46
C ASP A 228 6.77 -18.71 -19.48
N ILE A 229 6.02 -18.44 -18.42
CA ILE A 229 4.58 -18.78 -18.34
C ILE A 229 3.78 -18.04 -19.41
N PHE A 230 3.97 -16.73 -19.56
CA PHE A 230 3.24 -15.97 -20.59
C PHE A 230 3.65 -16.40 -22.00
N ARG A 231 4.94 -16.67 -22.24
CA ARG A 231 5.42 -17.19 -23.53
C ARG A 231 4.81 -18.55 -23.87
N LYS A 232 4.78 -19.49 -22.92
CA LYS A 232 4.17 -20.83 -23.11
C LYS A 232 2.66 -20.77 -23.34
N ALA A 233 1.99 -19.80 -22.73
CA ALA A 233 0.56 -19.55 -22.95
C ALA A 233 0.25 -18.88 -24.31
N GLY A 234 1.27 -18.54 -25.12
CA GLY A 234 1.11 -18.02 -26.48
C GLY A 234 0.73 -16.54 -26.54
N PHE A 235 0.95 -15.78 -25.46
CA PHE A 235 0.79 -14.33 -25.49
C PHE A 235 1.83 -13.71 -26.44
N GLN A 236 1.37 -12.84 -27.33
CA GLN A 236 2.21 -12.23 -28.36
C GLN A 236 3.18 -11.22 -27.74
N GLU A 237 4.37 -11.07 -28.31
CA GLU A 237 5.39 -10.13 -27.83
C GLU A 237 4.87 -8.69 -27.75
N GLU A 238 3.98 -8.27 -28.65
CA GLU A 238 3.45 -6.90 -28.67
C GLU A 238 2.69 -6.55 -27.38
N VAL A 239 1.91 -7.50 -26.84
CA VAL A 239 1.12 -7.28 -25.62
C VAL A 239 1.94 -7.46 -24.33
N THR A 240 3.10 -8.11 -24.41
CA THR A 240 4.02 -8.32 -23.27
C THR A 240 5.27 -7.45 -23.35
N THR A 241 5.38 -6.52 -24.30
CA THR A 241 6.55 -5.61 -24.44
C THR A 241 6.92 -4.86 -23.16
N PHE A 242 5.93 -4.54 -22.31
CA PHE A 242 6.16 -3.88 -21.02
C PHE A 242 6.81 -4.81 -19.98
N LEU A 243 6.65 -6.12 -20.12
CA LEU A 243 7.05 -7.15 -19.16
C LEU A 243 8.55 -7.41 -19.27
N THR A 244 9.34 -6.45 -18.81
CA THR A 244 10.80 -6.58 -18.73
C THR A 244 11.22 -6.98 -17.32
N ARG A 245 12.44 -7.48 -17.18
CA ARG A 245 13.08 -7.71 -15.89
C ARG A 245 13.05 -6.45 -15.02
N GLU A 246 13.38 -5.31 -15.62
CA GLU A 246 13.37 -4.01 -14.95
C GLU A 246 11.96 -3.65 -14.47
N TRP A 247 10.93 -3.88 -15.29
CA TRP A 247 9.54 -3.63 -14.90
C TRP A 247 9.14 -4.49 -13.70
N TYR A 248 9.43 -5.80 -13.74
CA TYR A 248 9.10 -6.72 -12.64
C TYR A 248 9.76 -6.30 -11.33
N ILE A 249 11.07 -6.03 -11.37
CA ILE A 249 11.83 -5.58 -10.21
C ILE A 249 11.27 -4.26 -9.67
N ASN A 250 11.01 -3.28 -10.54
CA ASN A 250 10.50 -1.98 -10.15
C ASN A 250 9.10 -2.04 -9.52
N VAL A 251 8.20 -2.86 -10.08
CA VAL A 251 6.85 -3.06 -9.55
C VAL A 251 6.93 -3.73 -8.19
N LEU A 252 7.66 -4.84 -8.09
CA LEU A 252 7.73 -5.60 -6.84
C LEU A 252 8.42 -4.80 -5.73
N ALA A 253 9.46 -4.02 -6.04
CA ALA A 253 10.08 -3.09 -5.09
C ALA A 253 9.07 -2.09 -4.50
N ARG A 254 8.15 -1.58 -5.32
CA ARG A 254 7.09 -0.67 -4.86
C ARG A 254 6.03 -1.40 -4.06
N ILE A 255 5.57 -2.56 -4.51
CA ILE A 255 4.59 -3.36 -3.76
C ILE A 255 5.12 -3.68 -2.35
N ARG A 256 6.42 -4.03 -2.21
CA ARG A 256 7.02 -4.42 -0.93
C ARG A 256 6.83 -3.41 0.20
N ILE A 257 6.95 -2.10 -0.09
CA ILE A 257 6.86 -1.05 0.95
C ILE A 257 5.56 -0.23 0.90
N ASN A 258 4.69 -0.48 -0.09
CA ASN A 258 3.41 0.23 -0.23
C ASN A 258 2.19 -0.70 -0.07
N ALA A 259 2.37 -2.01 0.05
CA ALA A 259 1.28 -2.95 0.25
C ALA A 259 0.79 -2.92 1.70
N PHE A 260 -0.53 -2.80 1.85
CA PHE A 260 -1.23 -2.88 3.11
C PHE A 260 -1.73 -4.31 3.33
N ARG A 261 -1.53 -4.81 4.55
CA ARG A 261 -2.16 -6.04 5.05
C ARG A 261 -3.63 -5.72 5.34
N ILE A 262 -4.54 -6.40 4.65
CA ILE A 262 -5.98 -6.09 4.73
C ILE A 262 -6.61 -6.92 5.83
N GLU A 263 -7.02 -6.23 6.89
CA GLU A 263 -7.75 -6.80 8.03
C GLU A 263 -9.13 -6.17 8.06
N LEU A 264 -10.15 -6.95 7.69
CA LEU A 264 -11.52 -6.47 7.66
C LEU A 264 -12.06 -6.35 9.08
N VAL A 265 -12.63 -5.19 9.41
CA VAL A 265 -13.32 -4.98 10.67
C VAL A 265 -14.59 -5.79 10.67
N ALA A 266 -14.74 -6.60 11.71
CA ALA A 266 -15.95 -7.34 11.98
C ALA A 266 -17.14 -6.39 12.13
N THR A 267 -18.14 -6.52 11.25
CA THR A 267 -19.35 -5.70 11.25
C THR A 267 -20.51 -6.33 12.04
N SER A 268 -20.40 -7.62 12.36
CA SER A 268 -21.38 -8.36 13.16
C SER A 268 -20.72 -9.10 14.32
N TYR A 269 -21.53 -9.57 15.26
CA TYR A 269 -21.05 -10.37 16.39
C TYR A 269 -20.42 -11.70 15.94
N GLU A 270 -20.99 -12.33 14.91
CA GLU A 270 -20.42 -13.53 14.27
C GLU A 270 -19.09 -13.24 13.57
N ASP A 271 -18.95 -12.07 12.94
CA ASP A 271 -17.67 -11.63 12.38
C ASP A 271 -16.65 -11.38 13.48
N LEU A 272 -17.05 -10.85 14.64
CA LEU A 272 -16.15 -10.63 15.77
C LEU A 272 -15.62 -11.95 16.32
N LEU A 273 -16.50 -12.95 16.45
CA LEU A 273 -16.11 -14.30 16.86
C LEU A 273 -15.15 -14.93 15.84
N SER A 274 -15.45 -14.79 14.55
CA SER A 274 -14.63 -15.29 13.44
C SER A 274 -13.27 -14.61 13.37
N SER A 275 -13.23 -13.28 13.58
CA SER A 275 -11.98 -12.50 13.66
C SER A 275 -11.16 -12.87 14.89
N ALA A 276 -11.79 -13.14 16.04
CA ALA A 276 -11.08 -13.63 17.22
C ALA A 276 -10.46 -15.02 16.98
N VAL A 277 -11.17 -15.93 16.30
CA VAL A 277 -10.63 -17.23 15.89
C VAL A 277 -9.49 -17.06 14.87
N ALA A 278 -9.62 -16.15 13.91
CA ALA A 278 -8.59 -15.87 12.91
C ALA A 278 -7.33 -15.23 13.52
N LEU A 279 -7.49 -14.40 14.55
CA LEU A 279 -6.38 -13.85 15.36
C LEU A 279 -5.63 -14.97 16.09
N VAL A 280 -6.35 -15.95 16.66
CA VAL A 280 -5.75 -17.15 17.28
C VAL A 280 -5.07 -18.05 16.24
N ALA A 281 -5.58 -18.07 15.01
CA ALA A 281 -5.00 -18.84 13.88
C ALA A 281 -3.88 -18.09 13.12
N CYS A 282 -3.44 -16.91 13.58
CA CYS A 282 -2.43 -16.06 12.92
C CYS A 282 -2.76 -15.60 11.47
N ASP A 283 -3.99 -15.81 10.98
CA ASP A 283 -4.42 -15.50 9.60
C ASP A 283 -5.58 -14.48 9.54
N ALA A 284 -5.49 -13.43 10.38
CA ALA A 284 -6.50 -12.36 10.42
C ALA A 284 -6.63 -11.59 9.09
N ALA A 285 -5.57 -11.57 8.26
CA ALA A 285 -5.55 -10.81 7.03
C ALA A 285 -6.17 -11.57 5.86
N VAL A 286 -7.18 -10.94 5.23
CA VAL A 286 -7.88 -11.49 4.06
C VAL A 286 -7.06 -11.38 2.77
N GLY A 287 -6.01 -10.56 2.77
CA GLY A 287 -5.12 -10.37 1.62
C GLY A 287 -4.24 -9.15 1.77
N ASN A 288 -3.66 -8.71 0.64
CA ASN A 288 -2.82 -7.51 0.57
C ASN A 288 -3.34 -6.61 -0.55
N ALA A 289 -3.18 -5.30 -0.40
CA ALA A 289 -3.53 -4.35 -1.46
C ALA A 289 -2.62 -3.11 -1.47
N VAL A 290 -2.42 -2.53 -2.65
CA VAL A 290 -1.67 -1.28 -2.85
C VAL A 290 -2.66 -0.20 -3.26
N TYR A 291 -2.50 1.00 -2.70
CA TYR A 291 -3.34 2.16 -3.00
C TYR A 291 -2.47 3.32 -3.44
N MET A 292 -3.02 4.24 -4.24
CA MET A 292 -2.25 5.43 -4.63
C MET A 292 -2.09 6.40 -3.46
N LEU A 293 -3.21 6.89 -2.91
CA LEU A 293 -3.21 7.98 -1.95
C LEU A 293 -2.81 7.56 -0.52
N PRO A 294 -3.33 6.46 0.07
CA PRO A 294 -2.85 5.93 1.34
C PRO A 294 -1.33 5.68 1.40
N SER A 295 -0.69 5.35 0.28
CA SER A 295 0.76 5.13 0.21
C SER A 295 1.62 6.41 0.30
N PHE A 296 1.00 7.60 0.36
CA PHE A 296 1.72 8.86 0.59
C PHE A 296 1.75 9.31 2.05
N TYR A 297 1.00 8.64 2.94
CA TYR A 297 0.96 8.97 4.36
C TYR A 297 2.21 8.44 5.05
N ASN A 298 3.01 9.33 5.62
CA ASN A 298 4.23 8.95 6.34
C ASN A 298 3.91 8.24 7.66
N HIS A 299 4.94 7.61 8.21
CA HIS A 299 4.86 6.86 9.45
C HIS A 299 4.94 7.77 10.69
N ASP A 300 4.13 7.47 11.70
CA ASP A 300 4.37 7.82 13.09
C ASP A 300 4.01 6.62 14.00
N CYS A 301 4.75 6.42 15.10
CA CYS A 301 4.39 5.40 16.10
C CYS A 301 3.23 5.85 16.99
N ASP A 302 2.88 7.13 16.97
CA ASP A 302 1.69 7.72 17.56
C ASP A 302 0.94 8.55 16.50
N PRO A 303 0.25 7.88 15.56
CA PRO A 303 -0.33 8.55 14.40
C PRO A 303 -1.56 9.39 14.76
N ASN A 304 -1.80 10.46 13.99
CA ASN A 304 -3.03 11.25 14.07
C ASN A 304 -4.13 10.75 13.11
N THR A 305 -3.85 9.78 12.25
CA THR A 305 -4.83 9.15 11.36
C THR A 305 -4.70 7.63 11.32
N HIS A 306 -5.79 6.94 10.95
CA HIS A 306 -5.78 5.49 10.74
C HIS A 306 -6.58 5.09 9.51
N ILE A 307 -6.20 3.95 8.92
CA ILE A 307 -6.90 3.31 7.82
C ILE A 307 -7.84 2.25 8.39
N VAL A 308 -9.05 2.18 7.85
CA VAL A 308 -10.04 1.15 8.17
C VAL A 308 -10.53 0.48 6.90
N TRP A 309 -10.62 -0.85 6.94
CA TRP A 309 -11.32 -1.68 5.96
C TRP A 309 -12.53 -2.31 6.63
N LEU A 310 -13.74 -2.00 6.17
CA LEU A 310 -14.96 -2.54 6.80
C LEU A 310 -15.31 -3.90 6.19
N GLU A 311 -15.78 -3.91 4.96
CA GLU A 311 -16.27 -5.13 4.30
C GLU A 311 -15.43 -5.54 3.09
N THR A 312 -14.63 -4.62 2.57
CA THR A 312 -13.87 -4.78 1.34
C THR A 312 -12.48 -4.21 1.53
N ALA A 313 -11.62 -4.43 0.56
CA ALA A 313 -10.34 -3.75 0.42
C ALA A 313 -10.48 -2.26 0.07
N ASP A 314 -11.67 -1.63 0.14
CA ASP A 314 -11.76 -0.18 -0.01
C ASP A 314 -11.33 0.50 1.29
N ALA A 315 -10.22 1.23 1.23
CA ALA A 315 -9.66 1.92 2.37
C ALA A 315 -10.49 3.16 2.75
N ARG A 316 -10.71 3.37 4.04
CA ARG A 316 -11.28 4.60 4.61
C ARG A 316 -10.28 5.20 5.57
N LEU A 317 -9.90 6.45 5.34
CA LEU A 317 -8.95 7.15 6.20
C LEU A 317 -9.67 8.08 7.16
N LYS A 318 -9.41 7.94 8.46
CA LYS A 318 -10.07 8.71 9.52
C LYS A 318 -9.08 9.35 10.47
N ALA A 319 -9.43 10.52 11.00
CA ALA A 319 -8.68 11.18 12.07
C ALA A 319 -8.85 10.40 13.39
N LEU A 320 -7.75 10.27 14.14
CA LEU A 320 -7.74 9.69 15.50
C LEU A 320 -7.93 10.77 16.57
N CYS A 321 -7.52 12.00 16.29
CA CYS A 321 -7.62 13.17 17.16
C CYS A 321 -8.07 14.39 16.35
N ASP A 322 -8.25 15.53 17.03
CA ASP A 322 -8.37 16.81 16.34
C ASP A 322 -7.02 17.18 15.70
N ILE A 323 -7.05 17.66 14.47
CA ILE A 323 -5.86 17.94 13.65
C ILE A 323 -5.93 19.39 13.17
N GLU A 324 -4.81 20.11 13.30
CA GLU A 324 -4.72 21.50 12.88
C GLU A 324 -4.52 21.64 11.36
N GLU A 325 -4.87 22.81 10.80
CA GLU A 325 -4.55 23.10 9.41
C GLU A 325 -3.03 23.12 9.19
N GLY A 326 -2.56 22.45 8.12
CA GLY A 326 -1.15 22.38 7.79
C GLY A 326 -0.38 21.28 8.53
N GLU A 327 -0.98 20.62 9.52
CA GLU A 327 -0.38 19.46 10.19
C GLU A 327 -0.20 18.30 9.22
N GLU A 328 0.92 17.56 9.35
CA GLU A 328 1.16 16.35 8.58
C GLU A 328 0.29 15.20 9.11
N LEU A 329 -0.43 14.56 8.21
CA LEU A 329 -1.24 13.40 8.48
C LEU A 329 -0.37 12.15 8.35
N ARG A 330 -0.28 11.38 9.44
CA ARG A 330 0.56 10.19 9.53
C ARG A 330 -0.25 8.97 9.94
N ILE A 331 0.20 7.80 9.51
CA ILE A 331 -0.36 6.49 9.87
C ILE A 331 0.71 5.64 10.56
N CYS A 332 0.32 4.58 11.25
CA CYS A 332 1.29 3.60 11.76
C CYS A 332 1.50 2.48 10.74
N TYR A 333 2.76 2.15 10.44
CA TYR A 333 3.11 1.10 9.46
C TYR A 333 3.26 -0.28 10.12
N ILE A 334 3.43 -0.30 11.44
CA ILE A 334 3.87 -1.45 12.22
C ILE A 334 2.99 -1.61 13.45
N ASP A 335 3.22 -2.67 14.23
CA ASP A 335 2.66 -2.77 15.58
C ASP A 335 3.42 -1.81 16.51
N ALA A 336 2.74 -0.74 16.94
CA ALA A 336 3.31 0.27 17.81
C ALA A 336 3.36 -0.13 19.30
N SER A 337 2.86 -1.33 19.66
CA SER A 337 2.97 -1.90 21.01
C SER A 337 4.33 -2.54 21.30
N MET A 338 5.13 -2.79 20.26
CA MET A 338 6.49 -3.31 20.36
C MET A 338 7.43 -2.28 21.00
N ASP A 339 8.53 -2.75 21.60
CA ASP A 339 9.57 -1.87 22.15
C ASP A 339 10.29 -1.05 21.06
N VAL A 340 10.91 0.06 21.48
CA VAL A 340 11.54 1.02 20.56
C VAL A 340 12.59 0.38 19.64
N ASP A 341 13.40 -0.55 20.13
CA ASP A 341 14.45 -1.18 19.33
C ASP A 341 13.85 -2.08 18.26
N ALA A 342 12.83 -2.85 18.61
CA ALA A 342 12.11 -3.70 17.67
C ALA A 342 11.37 -2.87 16.61
N ARG A 343 10.73 -1.75 16.99
CA ARG A 343 10.09 -0.82 16.05
C ARG A 343 11.10 -0.22 15.08
N GLN A 344 12.23 0.30 15.59
CA GLN A 344 13.29 0.87 14.75
C GLN A 344 13.86 -0.16 13.78
N LYS A 345 14.08 -1.39 14.24
CA LYS A 345 14.59 -2.48 13.40
C LYS A 345 13.64 -2.80 12.24
N ILE A 346 12.34 -2.94 12.50
CA ILE A 346 11.35 -3.22 11.45
C ILE A 346 11.28 -2.07 10.43
N LEU A 347 11.32 -0.82 10.89
CA LEU A 347 11.28 0.34 10.01
C LEU A 347 12.57 0.48 9.18
N ALA A 348 13.73 0.22 9.78
CA ALA A 348 15.00 0.25 9.07
C ALA A 348 15.09 -0.87 8.03
N ASP A 349 14.84 -2.12 8.43
CA ASP A 349 14.98 -3.29 7.56
C ASP A 349 13.87 -3.37 6.50
N GLY A 350 12.64 -2.99 6.87
CA GLY A 350 11.46 -3.11 6.01
C GLY A 350 11.21 -1.90 5.12
N PHE A 351 11.44 -0.68 5.63
CA PHE A 351 11.09 0.57 4.96
C PHE A 351 12.29 1.48 4.68
N GLY A 352 13.48 1.14 5.18
CA GLY A 352 14.71 1.86 4.90
C GLY A 352 14.88 3.19 5.65
N PHE A 353 14.20 3.38 6.79
CA PHE A 353 14.32 4.62 7.58
C PHE A 353 14.31 4.37 9.10
N GLN A 354 14.82 5.35 9.85
CA GLN A 354 14.73 5.39 11.31
C GLN A 354 13.65 6.38 11.74
N CYS A 355 12.72 5.95 12.59
CA CYS A 355 11.66 6.83 13.08
C CYS A 355 12.20 7.83 14.09
N ARG A 356 11.77 9.10 13.99
CA ARG A 356 12.12 10.17 14.93
C ARG A 356 10.87 10.78 15.58
N CYS A 357 9.78 10.02 15.67
CA CYS A 357 8.59 10.45 16.40
C CYS A 357 8.87 10.60 17.90
N LEU A 358 7.95 11.26 18.61
CA LEU A 358 8.12 11.54 20.04
C LEU A 358 8.31 10.26 20.87
N ARG A 359 7.53 9.20 20.58
CA ARG A 359 7.66 7.90 21.27
C ARG A 359 9.08 7.34 21.14
N CYS A 360 9.57 7.22 19.90
CA CYS A 360 10.93 6.74 19.64
C CYS A 360 12.03 7.62 20.24
N LEU A 361 11.88 8.95 20.23
CA LEU A 361 12.85 9.86 20.85
C LEU A 361 12.86 9.77 22.38
N SER A 362 11.72 9.41 22.98
CA SER A 362 11.58 9.26 24.42
C SER A 362 11.99 7.86 24.95
N GLY A 363 12.20 6.89 24.06
CA GLY A 363 12.54 5.51 24.42
C GLY A 363 11.37 4.66 24.93
N ASP A 364 10.14 5.16 24.79
CA ASP A 364 8.89 4.38 24.86
C ASP A 364 8.71 3.60 23.55
#